data_AF-A0A1Y5PJP9-F1
#
_entry.id   AF-A0A1Y5PJP9-F1
#
_cell.length_a   1.000
_cell.length_b   1.000
_cell.length_c   1.000
_cell.angle_alpha   90.00
_cell.angle_beta   90.00
_cell.angle_gamma   90.00
#
_symmetry.space_group_name_H-M   'P 1'
#
loop_
_entity.id
_entity.type
_entity.pdbx_description
1 polymer ?
#
loop_
_entity_poly.entity_id
_entity_poly.type
_entity_poly.pdbx_seq_one_letter_code
_entity_poly.pdbx_strand_id
1 'polypeptide(L)'
;MSETTTTAGEVTAAEIADDEVDETTPPNPSDDGDGEPKKTGVRQKLADIEGERDALQARLDGFYDSVLTREAEAIGLKPALLKAVGVSVADHVGEGGAIDYASLAAAMDGARAELGLPRKPQPNPLAGKTRSSEESDNRPTWGSTFAEHASGQRG
;
A
#
# COMPACT_ATOMS: atom_id res chain seq x y z
N MET A 1 -19.29 24.15 50.98
CA MET A 1 -18.01 24.76 50.54
C MET A 1 -17.65 24.13 49.21
N SER A 2 -17.80 24.93 48.16
CA SER A 2 -17.12 24.97 46.85
C SER A 2 -16.56 23.70 46.19
N GLU A 3 -17.26 23.33 45.12
CA GLU A 3 -16.84 23.10 43.72
C GLU A 3 -15.35 23.29 43.32
N THR A 4 -14.85 22.33 42.52
CA THR A 4 -14.03 22.51 41.30
C THR A 4 -14.32 21.30 40.39
N THR A 5 -15.19 21.42 39.37
CA THR A 5 -14.90 21.63 37.94
C THR A 5 -13.72 20.84 37.35
N THR A 6 -14.04 19.84 36.53
CA THR A 6 -13.38 19.58 35.24
C THR A 6 -14.44 19.00 34.30
N THR A 7 -14.73 19.76 33.24
CA THR A 7 -15.77 19.51 32.24
C THR A 7 -15.11 19.21 30.89
N ALA A 8 -15.82 18.40 30.08
CA ALA A 8 -15.65 18.16 28.64
C ALA A 8 -14.38 17.41 28.18
N GLY A 9 -14.42 16.47 27.25
CA GLY A 9 -15.48 16.16 26.29
C GLY A 9 -15.48 14.68 25.90
N GLU A 10 -16.65 14.10 26.03
CA GLU A 10 -17.08 12.88 25.35
C GLU A 10 -17.18 13.20 23.86
N VAL A 11 -16.31 12.60 23.03
CA VAL A 11 -16.34 12.77 21.58
C VAL A 11 -17.49 11.92 21.05
N THR A 12 -18.67 12.53 21.04
CA THR A 12 -19.86 12.03 20.36
C THR A 12 -19.60 11.89 18.87
N ALA A 13 -20.04 10.76 18.30
CA ALA A 13 -20.07 10.46 16.87
C ALA A 13 -21.07 11.37 16.13
N ALA A 14 -20.78 12.66 16.09
CA ALA A 14 -21.59 13.70 15.45
C ALA A 14 -20.66 14.74 14.80
N GLU A 15 -19.77 14.27 13.92
CA GLU A 15 -19.06 15.15 12.97
C GLU A 15 -18.99 14.45 11.62
N ILE A 16 -20.17 14.18 11.07
CA ILE A 16 -20.35 14.13 9.63
C ILE A 16 -20.67 15.58 9.27
N ALA A 17 -19.68 16.23 8.68
CA ALA A 17 -19.82 17.57 8.14
C ALA A 17 -21.07 17.60 7.25
N ASP A 18 -21.99 18.45 7.70
CA ASP A 18 -23.07 19.10 6.99
C ASP A 18 -22.58 19.60 5.62
N ASP A 19 -22.71 18.76 4.60
CA ASP A 19 -22.72 19.20 3.22
C ASP A 19 -24.18 19.54 2.92
N GLU A 20 -24.52 20.83 3.00
CA GLU A 20 -25.82 21.39 2.68
C GLU A 20 -26.26 20.90 1.29
N VAL A 21 -27.01 19.81 1.27
CA VAL A 21 -27.94 19.53 0.19
C VAL A 21 -28.97 20.65 0.22
N ASP A 22 -28.81 21.61 -0.68
CA ASP A 22 -29.80 22.62 -1.06
C ASP A 22 -31.08 21.89 -1.51
N GLU A 23 -31.93 21.54 -0.55
CA GLU A 23 -33.31 21.14 -0.77
C GLU A 23 -34.06 22.36 -1.28
N THR A 24 -33.96 22.60 -2.58
CA THR A 24 -34.86 23.51 -3.28
C THR A 24 -36.28 22.99 -3.10
N THR A 25 -37.00 23.69 -2.22
CA THR A 25 -38.44 23.61 -1.96
C THR A 25 -39.22 23.24 -3.23
N PRO A 26 -40.14 22.25 -3.19
CA PRO A 26 -40.95 21.92 -4.35
C PRO A 26 -41.80 23.13 -4.76
N PRO A 27 -41.79 23.56 -6.03
CA PRO A 27 -42.62 24.67 -6.46
C PRO A 27 -44.10 24.28 -6.34
N ASN A 28 -44.85 25.13 -5.65
CA ASN A 28 -46.29 25.09 -5.52
C ASN A 28 -46.95 25.00 -6.92
N PRO A 29 -47.76 23.98 -7.24
CA PRO A 29 -48.41 23.86 -8.54
C PRO A 29 -49.65 24.75 -8.55
N SER A 30 -49.46 26.03 -8.81
CA SER A 30 -50.55 26.94 -9.16
C SER A 30 -50.00 27.98 -10.12
N ASP A 31 -49.69 27.55 -11.33
CA ASP A 31 -49.78 28.42 -12.50
C ASP A 31 -49.92 27.56 -13.76
N ASP A 32 -50.95 27.86 -14.55
CA ASP A 32 -51.27 27.24 -15.82
C ASP A 32 -50.13 27.44 -16.82
N GLY A 33 -49.52 26.35 -17.28
CA GLY A 33 -48.48 26.41 -18.31
C GLY A 33 -48.00 25.04 -18.73
N ASP A 34 -48.48 24.60 -19.89
CA ASP A 34 -47.98 23.42 -20.62
C ASP A 34 -46.44 23.45 -20.72
N GLY A 35 -45.77 22.55 -20.02
CA GLY A 35 -44.32 22.43 -20.07
C GLY A 35 -43.85 21.05 -19.63
N GLU A 36 -43.56 20.18 -20.59
CA GLU A 36 -42.93 18.87 -20.33
C GLU A 36 -41.72 19.02 -19.39
N PRO A 37 -41.51 18.10 -18.42
CA PRO A 37 -40.32 18.11 -17.59
C PRO A 37 -39.08 17.98 -18.49
N LYS A 38 -38.14 18.92 -18.34
CA LYS A 38 -36.93 19.07 -19.17
C LYS A 38 -36.11 17.78 -19.21
N LYS A 39 -36.30 16.95 -20.25
CA LYS A 39 -35.55 15.73 -20.58
C LYS A 39 -34.03 15.96 -20.76
N THR A 40 -33.60 17.22 -20.82
CA THR A 40 -32.20 17.63 -20.94
C THR A 40 -31.37 17.41 -19.67
N GLY A 41 -31.97 17.53 -18.48
CA GLY A 41 -31.23 17.37 -17.22
C GLY A 41 -30.77 15.95 -16.93
N VAL A 42 -31.54 14.94 -17.34
CA VAL A 42 -31.20 13.52 -17.12
C VAL A 42 -30.02 13.08 -18.00
N ARG A 43 -29.96 13.56 -19.25
CA ARG A 43 -28.85 13.25 -20.16
C ARG A 43 -27.53 13.86 -19.69
N GLN A 44 -27.58 15.09 -19.17
CA GLN A 44 -26.41 15.73 -18.59
C GLN A 44 -25.90 14.96 -17.37
N LYS A 45 -26.79 14.63 -16.42
CA LYS A 45 -26.44 13.82 -15.25
C LYS A 45 -25.83 12.46 -15.62
N LEU A 46 -26.34 11.83 -16.68
CA LEU A 46 -25.80 10.56 -17.15
C LEU A 46 -24.38 10.72 -17.73
N ALA A 47 -24.15 11.78 -18.52
CA ALA A 47 -22.82 12.10 -19.03
C ALA A 47 -21.83 12.45 -17.91
N ASP A 48 -22.29 13.16 -16.88
CA ASP A 48 -21.47 13.53 -15.72
C ASP A 48 -21.05 12.26 -14.93
N ILE A 49 -21.98 11.33 -14.68
CA ILE A 49 -21.70 10.04 -14.02
C ILE A 49 -20.74 9.18 -14.85
N GLU A 50 -20.94 9.11 -16.17
CA GLU A 50 -20.02 8.39 -17.06
C GLU A 50 -18.61 8.99 -17.01
N GLY A 51 -18.50 10.32 -16.98
CA GLY A 51 -17.24 11.04 -16.83
C GLY A 51 -16.55 10.76 -15.48
N GLU A 52 -17.31 10.74 -14.39
CA GLU A 52 -16.80 10.39 -13.06
C GLU A 52 -16.28 8.95 -13.00
N ARG A 53 -17.03 8.01 -13.57
CA ARG A 53 -16.61 6.61 -13.66
C ARG A 53 -15.30 6.47 -14.44
N ASP A 54 -15.20 7.11 -15.59
CA ASP A 54 -14.01 7.04 -16.44
C ASP A 54 -12.80 7.70 -15.76
N ALA A 55 -13.01 8.80 -15.05
CA ALA A 55 -11.98 9.45 -14.26
C ALA A 55 -11.48 8.56 -13.09
N LEU A 56 -12.39 7.86 -12.40
CA LEU A 56 -12.04 6.90 -11.35
C LEU A 56 -11.29 5.69 -11.93
N GLN A 57 -11.74 5.17 -13.08
CA GLN A 57 -11.07 4.08 -13.77
C GLN A 57 -9.63 4.47 -14.15
N ALA A 58 -9.42 5.66 -14.72
CA ALA A 58 -8.09 6.14 -15.05
C ALA A 58 -7.17 6.28 -13.82
N ARG A 59 -7.72 6.70 -12.67
CA ARG A 59 -6.97 6.76 -11.40
C ARG A 59 -6.59 5.37 -10.89
N LEU A 60 -7.50 4.39 -10.98
CA LEU A 60 -7.23 3.01 -10.60
C LEU A 60 -6.16 2.39 -11.50
N ASP A 61 -6.25 2.59 -12.82
CA ASP A 61 -5.27 2.10 -13.78
C ASP A 61 -3.88 2.70 -13.50
N GLY A 62 -3.82 4.00 -13.19
CA GLY A 62 -2.57 4.67 -12.79
C GLY A 62 -2.00 4.14 -11.47
N PHE A 63 -2.86 3.87 -10.48
CA PHE A 63 -2.46 3.25 -9.22
C PHE A 63 -1.88 1.85 -9.43
N TYR A 64 -2.58 0.99 -10.18
CA TYR A 64 -2.10 -0.35 -10.51
C TYR A 64 -0.78 -0.33 -11.26
N ASP A 65 -0.59 0.62 -12.18
CA ASP A 65 0.68 0.76 -12.87
C ASP A 65 1.84 1.14 -11.93
N SER A 66 1.57 2.05 -10.98
CA SER A 66 2.56 2.45 -9.98
C SER A 66 2.95 1.28 -9.06
N VAL A 67 1.98 0.45 -8.66
CA VAL A 67 2.22 -0.76 -7.87
C VAL A 67 3.07 -1.75 -8.65
N LEU A 68 2.70 -2.04 -9.90
CA LEU A 68 3.47 -2.94 -10.76
C LEU A 68 4.91 -2.47 -10.90
N THR A 69 5.10 -1.18 -11.14
CA THR A 69 6.42 -0.55 -11.29
C THR A 69 7.26 -0.73 -10.03
N ARG A 70 6.72 -0.37 -8.86
CA ARG A 70 7.41 -0.48 -7.58
C ARG A 70 7.83 -1.92 -7.28
N GLU A 71 6.91 -2.88 -7.44
CA GLU A 71 7.18 -4.28 -7.13
C GLU A 71 8.17 -4.90 -8.13
N ALA A 72 8.06 -4.55 -9.41
CA ALA A 72 9.02 -4.96 -10.44
C ALA A 72 10.44 -4.46 -10.12
N GLU A 73 10.56 -3.19 -9.75
CA GLU A 73 11.84 -2.58 -9.38
C GLU A 73 12.45 -3.24 -8.14
N ALA A 74 11.63 -3.58 -7.14
CA ALA A 74 12.07 -4.26 -5.91
C ALA A 74 12.75 -5.61 -6.21
N ILE A 75 12.28 -6.35 -7.22
CA ILE A 75 12.87 -7.62 -7.67
C ILE A 75 13.91 -7.45 -8.79
N GLY A 76 14.19 -6.21 -9.19
CA GLY A 76 15.17 -5.84 -10.20
C GLY A 76 14.74 -6.17 -11.63
N LEU A 77 13.44 -6.22 -11.90
CA LEU A 77 12.86 -6.40 -13.23
C LEU A 77 12.38 -5.07 -13.80
N LYS A 78 12.37 -4.96 -15.12
CA LYS A 78 11.77 -3.81 -15.80
C LYS A 78 10.25 -4.03 -15.89
N PRO A 79 9.41 -3.07 -15.46
CA PRO A 79 7.95 -3.23 -15.52
C PRO A 79 7.44 -3.44 -16.96
N ALA A 80 8.09 -2.83 -17.95
CA ALA A 80 7.76 -3.04 -19.37
C ALA A 80 7.86 -4.50 -19.82
N LEU A 81 8.77 -5.30 -19.23
CA LEU A 81 8.88 -6.72 -19.54
C LEU A 81 7.71 -7.51 -18.96
N LEU A 82 7.30 -7.20 -17.73
CA LEU A 82 6.16 -7.83 -17.08
C LEU A 82 4.85 -7.53 -17.84
N LYS A 83 4.66 -6.28 -18.26
CA LYS A 83 3.53 -5.88 -19.12
C LYS A 83 3.54 -6.61 -20.47
N ALA A 84 4.69 -6.80 -21.08
CA ALA A 84 4.81 -7.52 -22.36
C ALA A 84 4.45 -9.00 -22.25
N VAL A 85 4.71 -9.61 -21.08
CA VAL A 85 4.28 -11.00 -20.77
C VAL A 85 2.80 -11.05 -20.36
N GLY A 86 2.18 -9.90 -20.10
CA GLY A 86 0.76 -9.81 -19.74
C GLY A 86 0.50 -9.83 -18.23
N VAL A 87 1.51 -9.59 -17.39
CA VAL A 87 1.30 -9.46 -15.95
C VAL A 87 0.59 -8.13 -15.66
N SER A 88 -0.58 -8.21 -15.03
CA SER A 88 -1.40 -7.06 -14.62
C SER A 88 -1.74 -7.14 -13.14
N VAL A 89 -1.67 -6.03 -12.42
CA VAL A 89 -2.03 -5.98 -10.99
C VAL A 89 -3.54 -6.20 -10.80
N ALA A 90 -4.37 -5.82 -11.77
CA ALA A 90 -5.82 -5.97 -11.71
C ALA A 90 -6.26 -7.44 -11.57
N ASP A 91 -5.49 -8.38 -12.15
CA ASP A 91 -5.76 -9.82 -12.08
C ASP A 91 -5.44 -10.42 -10.69
N HIS A 92 -4.75 -9.65 -9.84
CA HIS A 92 -4.34 -10.04 -8.50
C HIS A 92 -5.03 -9.18 -7.42
N VAL A 93 -6.20 -8.61 -7.74
CA VAL A 93 -7.05 -7.93 -6.77
C VAL A 93 -8.10 -8.93 -6.25
N GLY A 94 -8.14 -9.12 -4.93
CA GLY A 94 -9.12 -9.99 -4.29
C GLY A 94 -10.52 -9.37 -4.24
N GLU A 95 -11.50 -10.15 -3.80
CA GLU A 95 -12.93 -9.76 -3.74
C GLU A 95 -13.20 -8.53 -2.87
N GLY A 96 -12.33 -8.25 -1.88
CA GLY A 96 -12.39 -7.05 -1.04
C GLY A 96 -11.71 -5.81 -1.63
N GLY A 97 -11.24 -5.84 -2.88
CA GLY A 97 -10.51 -4.73 -3.50
C GLY A 97 -9.05 -4.58 -3.03
N ALA A 98 -8.57 -5.50 -2.18
CA ALA A 98 -7.19 -5.53 -1.73
C ALA A 98 -6.31 -6.29 -2.72
N ILE A 99 -5.10 -5.78 -2.96
CA ILE A 99 -4.11 -6.45 -3.81
C ILE A 99 -3.54 -7.66 -3.06
N ASP A 100 -3.64 -8.84 -3.67
CA ASP A 100 -2.94 -10.05 -3.24
C ASP A 100 -1.50 -10.03 -3.76
N TYR A 101 -0.61 -9.46 -2.94
CA TYR A 101 0.82 -9.37 -3.25
C TYR A 101 1.50 -10.73 -3.36
N ALA A 102 1.00 -11.77 -2.70
CA ALA A 102 1.59 -13.11 -2.80
C ALA A 102 1.33 -13.72 -4.18
N SER A 103 0.09 -13.58 -4.67
CA SER A 103 -0.31 -13.99 -6.02
C SER A 103 0.44 -13.18 -7.09
N LEU A 104 0.52 -11.85 -6.92
CA LEU A 104 1.26 -10.98 -7.83
C LEU A 104 2.75 -11.35 -7.88
N ALA A 105 3.39 -11.56 -6.73
CA ALA A 105 4.81 -11.96 -6.69
C ALA A 105 5.05 -13.30 -7.39
N ALA A 106 4.15 -14.27 -7.21
CA ALA A 106 4.21 -15.56 -7.90
C ALA A 106 4.10 -15.39 -9.43
N ALA A 107 3.19 -14.51 -9.90
CA ALA A 107 3.06 -14.21 -11.33
C ALA A 107 4.31 -13.53 -11.90
N MET A 108 4.89 -12.57 -11.18
CA MET A 108 6.16 -11.93 -11.58
C MET A 108 7.31 -12.94 -11.66
N ASP A 109 7.38 -13.86 -10.72
CA ASP A 109 8.39 -14.93 -10.73
C ASP A 109 8.16 -15.94 -11.85
N GLY A 110 6.90 -16.24 -12.20
CA GLY A 110 6.55 -17.01 -13.38
C GLY A 110 7.00 -16.33 -14.67
N ALA A 111 6.64 -15.07 -14.86
CA ALA A 111 7.06 -14.26 -16.00
C ALA A 111 8.60 -14.16 -16.12
N ARG A 112 9.29 -14.06 -14.99
CA ARG A 112 10.76 -14.10 -14.95
C ARG A 112 11.31 -15.43 -15.48
N ALA A 113 10.72 -16.55 -15.07
CA ALA A 113 11.15 -17.88 -15.48
C ALA A 113 10.90 -18.10 -16.98
N GLU A 114 9.75 -17.65 -17.49
CA GLU A 114 9.43 -17.69 -18.93
C GLU A 114 10.42 -16.88 -19.78
N LEU A 115 10.85 -15.74 -19.26
CA LEU A 115 11.87 -14.90 -19.90
C LEU A 115 13.31 -15.42 -19.70
N GLY A 116 13.51 -16.51 -18.97
CA GLY A 116 14.83 -17.08 -18.68
C GLY A 116 15.74 -16.17 -17.84
N LEU A 117 15.17 -15.25 -17.07
CA LEU A 117 15.94 -14.25 -16.32
C LEU A 117 16.45 -14.84 -14.99
N PRO A 118 17.77 -14.80 -14.71
CA PRO A 118 18.32 -15.38 -13.49
C PRO A 118 17.82 -14.65 -12.25
N ARG A 119 17.53 -15.39 -11.16
CA ARG A 119 17.19 -14.82 -9.85
C ARG A 119 18.40 -14.12 -9.22
N LYS A 120 18.24 -12.86 -8.80
CA LYS A 120 19.20 -12.23 -7.89
C LYS A 120 19.14 -12.97 -6.55
N PRO A 121 20.29 -13.38 -5.98
CA PRO A 121 20.30 -14.02 -4.68
C PRO A 121 19.76 -13.05 -3.63
N GLN A 122 18.79 -13.52 -2.83
CA GLN A 122 18.28 -12.76 -1.70
C GLN A 122 19.40 -12.57 -0.67
N PRO A 123 19.50 -11.39 -0.02
CA PRO A 123 20.44 -11.20 1.09
C PRO A 123 20.20 -12.27 2.15
N ASN A 124 21.26 -12.97 2.54
CA ASN A 124 21.14 -13.98 3.60
C ASN A 124 20.80 -13.25 4.93
N PRO A 125 19.63 -13.48 5.55
CA PRO A 125 19.25 -12.80 6.78
C PRO A 125 20.13 -13.18 7.99
N LEU A 126 20.93 -14.25 7.85
CA LEU A 126 21.92 -14.68 8.85
C LEU A 126 23.31 -14.07 8.60
N ALA A 127 23.54 -13.36 7.50
CA ALA A 127 24.78 -12.65 7.27
C ALA A 127 24.96 -11.54 8.33
N GLY A 128 26.00 -11.64 9.14
CA GLY A 128 26.28 -10.69 10.22
C GLY A 128 25.61 -11.00 11.56
N LYS A 129 24.70 -11.98 11.63
CA LYS A 129 24.29 -12.58 12.90
C LYS A 129 25.37 -13.58 13.30
N THR A 130 26.46 -13.10 13.89
CA THR A 130 27.29 -13.98 14.72
C THR A 130 26.34 -14.61 15.71
N ARG A 131 26.27 -15.95 15.76
CA ARG A 131 25.64 -16.63 16.91
C ARG A 131 26.29 -15.97 18.11
N SER A 132 25.50 -15.34 18.98
CA SER A 132 25.96 -15.02 20.31
C SER A 132 26.44 -16.35 20.86
N SER A 133 27.75 -16.59 20.76
CA SER A 133 28.37 -17.69 21.42
C SER A 133 28.13 -17.33 22.87
N GLU A 134 27.22 -18.05 23.52
CA GLU A 134 27.43 -18.42 24.91
C GLU A 134 28.77 -19.13 24.90
N GLU A 135 29.82 -18.31 24.92
CA GLU A 135 31.20 -18.69 24.89
C GLU A 135 31.42 -19.38 26.22
N SER A 136 31.49 -20.70 26.11
CA SER A 136 32.04 -21.57 27.12
C SER A 136 33.34 -20.96 27.63
N ASP A 137 33.30 -20.54 28.89
CA ASP A 137 34.33 -19.95 29.75
C ASP A 137 35.62 -20.80 29.92
N ASN A 138 36.18 -21.40 28.85
CA ASN A 138 37.43 -22.14 29.02
C ASN A 138 38.25 -22.47 27.76
N ARG A 139 38.29 -21.62 26.74
CA ARG A 139 39.26 -21.78 25.65
C ARG A 139 40.22 -20.60 25.58
N PRO A 140 41.54 -20.83 25.73
CA PRO A 140 42.52 -19.76 25.59
C PRO A 140 42.44 -19.20 24.17
N THR A 141 42.15 -17.91 24.08
CA THR A 141 42.17 -17.19 22.81
C THR A 141 43.63 -16.87 22.47
N TRP A 142 43.90 -16.60 21.19
CA TRP A 142 45.23 -16.18 20.73
C TRP A 142 45.77 -14.95 21.49
N GLY A 143 44.90 -14.12 22.06
CA GLY A 143 45.30 -13.00 22.92
C GLY A 143 45.85 -13.43 24.28
N SER A 144 45.32 -14.50 24.88
CA SER A 144 45.80 -14.98 26.18
C SER A 144 47.16 -15.67 26.08
N THR A 145 47.40 -16.41 24.98
CA THR A 145 48.69 -17.08 24.74
C THR A 145 49.86 -16.12 24.54
N PHE A 146 49.67 -14.96 23.91
CA PHE A 146 50.73 -13.95 23.81
C PHE A 146 50.89 -13.11 25.09
N ALA A 147 49.81 -12.89 25.84
CA ALA A 147 49.88 -12.19 27.12
C ALA A 147 50.68 -12.97 28.18
N GLU A 148 50.54 -14.30 28.20
CA GLU A 148 51.27 -15.20 29.11
C GLU A 148 52.78 -15.26 28.81
N HIS A 149 53.17 -15.12 27.53
CA HIS A 149 54.58 -15.04 27.15
C HIS A 149 55.21 -13.66 27.41
N ALA A 150 54.41 -12.59 27.46
CA ALA A 150 54.89 -11.24 27.74
C ALA A 150 55.11 -10.97 29.25
N SER A 151 54.39 -11.67 30.12
CA SER A 151 54.51 -11.52 31.58
C SER A 151 55.62 -12.37 32.21
N GLY A 152 56.17 -13.35 31.48
CA GLY A 152 57.20 -14.28 31.97
C GLY A 152 58.65 -13.79 31.87
N GLN A 153 58.92 -12.55 31.45
CA GLN A 153 60.28 -12.06 31.20
C GLN A 153 60.61 -10.80 32.00
N ARG A 154 60.56 -10.89 33.33
CA ARG A 154 61.29 -10.05 34.30
C ARG A 154 61.25 -10.71 35.67
N GLY A 155 62.40 -11.16 36.16
CA GLY A 155 62.60 -11.71 37.50
C GLY A 155 63.65 -12.80 37.52
#